data_AF-A0A2S2PQ44-F1
#
_entry.id   AF-A0A2S2PQ44-F1
#
_cell.length_a   1.000
_cell.length_b   1.000
_cell.length_c   1.000
_cell.angle_alpha   90.00
_cell.angle_beta   90.00
_cell.angle_gamma   90.00
#
_symmetry.space_group_name_H-M   'P 1'
#
loop_
_entity.id
_entity.type
_entity.pdbx_description
1 polymer ?
#
loop_
_entity_poly.entity_id
_entity_poly.type
_entity_poly.pdbx_seq_one_letter_code
_entity_poly.pdbx_strand_id
1 'polypeptide(L)'
;VFNLKTKKEILHSKNSTDDIDEEENVVSDKYKVPVSYSILPGVRLNSQVYMDNLHHRYYKHSSRNNVIYLVCENQKNKTEFCPVMASISVDMNNNRIKTTGQHNHLPRQVDISMVNLRRTICLQATRSGSLSTPIKQLYYQAIITNPEGAKNYSLSQSQLSVRRMRRRRRRQAASII
;
A
#
# COMPACT_ATOMS: atom_id res chain seq x y z
N VAL A 1 -30.30 -59.98 27.28
CA VAL A 1 -29.91 -59.80 28.70
C VAL A 1 -28.91 -58.65 28.69
N PHE A 2 -29.15 -57.42 29.17
CA PHE A 2 -29.80 -56.95 30.39
C PHE A 2 -30.58 -55.66 30.13
N ASN A 3 -31.60 -55.46 30.95
CA ASN A 3 -32.45 -54.27 31.06
C ASN A 3 -32.01 -53.51 32.33
N LEU A 4 -32.02 -52.18 32.35
CA LEU A 4 -32.20 -51.41 33.60
C LEU A 4 -32.63 -49.96 33.32
N LYS A 5 -33.88 -49.69 33.74
CA LYS A 5 -34.50 -48.39 33.97
C LYS A 5 -33.86 -47.70 35.19
N THR A 6 -33.85 -46.36 35.21
CA THR A 6 -34.58 -45.57 36.24
C THR A 6 -34.70 -44.07 35.92
N LYS A 7 -35.88 -43.54 36.28
CA LYS A 7 -36.30 -42.12 36.31
C LYS A 7 -35.91 -41.46 37.64
N LYS A 8 -35.83 -40.12 37.64
CA LYS A 8 -36.21 -39.09 38.66
C LYS A 8 -35.17 -37.96 38.63
N GLU A 9 -35.46 -36.67 38.75
CA GLU A 9 -36.62 -35.92 39.26
C GLU A 9 -36.54 -34.47 38.73
N ILE A 10 -37.70 -33.82 38.56
CA ILE A 10 -37.84 -32.40 38.23
C ILE A 10 -37.99 -31.62 39.53
N LEU A 11 -37.28 -30.49 39.69
CA LEU A 11 -37.78 -29.39 40.50
C LEU A 11 -37.42 -28.03 39.87
N HIS A 12 -38.46 -27.27 39.52
CA HIS A 12 -38.44 -25.85 39.18
C HIS A 12 -37.94 -24.99 40.36
N SER A 13 -37.28 -23.84 40.11
CA SER A 13 -37.83 -22.48 40.36
C SER A 13 -36.78 -21.34 40.28
N LYS A 14 -37.09 -20.31 39.48
CA LYS A 14 -36.87 -18.85 39.67
C LYS A 14 -35.47 -18.18 39.53
N ASN A 15 -35.40 -17.35 38.48
CA ASN A 15 -34.95 -15.94 38.36
C ASN A 15 -33.91 -15.34 39.34
N SER A 16 -32.84 -14.76 38.80
CA SER A 16 -32.32 -13.38 39.02
C SER A 16 -31.06 -13.20 38.16
N THR A 17 -31.13 -12.53 37.00
CA THR A 17 -30.65 -11.15 36.72
C THR A 17 -29.19 -10.83 37.05
N ASP A 18 -28.55 -10.24 36.04
CA ASP A 18 -27.37 -9.37 36.06
C ASP A 18 -26.00 -10.04 35.97
N ASP A 19 -25.65 -10.49 34.77
CA ASP A 19 -24.29 -10.38 34.27
C ASP A 19 -24.37 -9.71 32.89
N ILE A 20 -24.03 -8.42 32.84
CA ILE A 20 -23.83 -7.68 31.60
C ILE A 20 -22.50 -8.18 31.03
N ASP A 21 -22.60 -9.17 30.15
CA ASP A 21 -21.48 -9.56 29.29
C ASP A 21 -21.12 -8.34 28.43
N GLU A 22 -19.95 -7.76 28.69
CA GLU A 22 -19.27 -6.88 27.75
C GLU A 22 -18.98 -7.70 26.49
N GLU A 23 -19.95 -7.73 25.56
CA GLU A 23 -19.75 -8.21 24.20
C GLU A 23 -18.68 -7.33 23.55
N GLU A 24 -17.42 -7.74 23.68
CA GLU A 24 -16.36 -7.40 22.76
C GLU A 24 -16.90 -7.68 21.36
N ASN A 25 -17.30 -6.61 20.67
CA ASN A 25 -17.69 -6.64 19.27
C ASN A 25 -16.45 -7.02 18.45
N VAL A 26 -16.18 -8.32 18.36
CA VAL A 26 -15.23 -8.91 17.42
C VAL A 26 -15.86 -8.76 16.03
N VAL A 27 -15.82 -7.54 15.50
CA VAL A 27 -16.16 -7.25 14.11
C VAL A 27 -15.17 -8.03 13.26
N SER A 28 -15.62 -9.19 12.79
CA SER A 28 -14.91 -10.06 11.87
C SER A 28 -14.21 -9.23 10.79
N ASP A 29 -12.87 -9.29 10.73
CA ASP A 29 -12.01 -8.61 9.75
C ASP A 29 -12.42 -8.85 8.29
N LYS A 30 -13.28 -9.83 8.05
CA LYS A 30 -13.75 -10.28 6.73
C LYS A 30 -14.60 -9.24 5.98
N TYR A 31 -15.05 -8.16 6.64
CA TYR A 31 -15.90 -7.14 6.02
C TYR A 31 -15.40 -5.70 6.19
N LYS A 32 -14.14 -5.48 6.57
CA LYS A 32 -13.61 -4.13 6.70
C LYS A 32 -13.57 -3.45 5.32
N VAL A 33 -14.27 -2.32 5.21
CA VAL A 33 -14.24 -1.45 4.04
C VAL A 33 -13.24 -0.31 4.33
N PRO A 34 -12.36 0.04 3.38
CA PRO A 34 -11.47 1.18 3.56
C PRO A 34 -12.25 2.48 3.61
N VAL A 35 -11.93 3.35 4.56
CA VAL A 35 -12.64 4.61 4.83
C VAL A 35 -11.77 5.83 4.58
N SER A 36 -10.46 5.70 4.74
CA SER A 36 -9.51 6.80 4.57
C SER A 36 -8.28 6.38 3.79
N TYR A 37 -7.51 7.37 3.34
CA TYR A 37 -6.27 7.13 2.61
C TYR A 37 -5.15 8.10 3.00
N SER A 38 -3.92 7.70 2.70
CA SER A 38 -2.71 8.52 2.75
C SER A 38 -2.04 8.53 1.38
N ILE A 39 -1.26 9.58 1.11
CA ILE A 39 -0.50 9.71 -0.13
C ILE A 39 0.97 9.49 0.17
N LEU A 40 1.54 8.46 -0.42
CA LEU A 40 2.96 8.17 -0.36
C LEU A 40 3.65 8.69 -1.63
N PRO A 41 4.82 9.31 -1.51
CA PRO A 41 5.59 9.70 -2.68
C PRO A 41 6.13 8.44 -3.39
N GLY A 42 5.91 8.35 -4.71
CA GLY A 42 6.46 7.27 -5.52
C GLY A 42 7.97 7.42 -5.76
N VAL A 43 8.61 6.43 -6.40
CA VAL A 43 10.07 6.52 -6.68
C VAL A 43 10.40 7.59 -7.74
N ARG A 44 9.47 7.86 -8.66
CA ARG A 44 9.67 8.85 -9.73
C ARG A 44 9.20 10.24 -9.32
N LEU A 45 9.78 11.26 -9.94
CA LEU A 45 9.30 12.64 -9.82
C LEU A 45 7.80 12.70 -10.18
N ASN A 46 7.02 13.40 -9.35
CA ASN A 46 5.57 13.57 -9.47
C ASN A 46 4.75 12.26 -9.46
N SER A 47 5.35 11.12 -9.16
CA SER A 47 4.62 9.88 -8.93
C SER A 47 4.10 9.85 -7.50
N GLN A 48 2.83 9.48 -7.36
CA GLN A 48 2.14 9.30 -6.09
C GLN A 48 1.60 7.86 -6.01
N VAL A 49 1.54 7.34 -4.79
CA VAL A 49 0.89 6.07 -4.46
C VAL A 49 -0.13 6.38 -3.39
N TYR A 50 -1.37 5.93 -3.58
CA TYR A 50 -2.43 6.11 -2.60
C TYR A 50 -2.53 4.83 -1.80
N MET A 51 -2.53 4.92 -0.48
CA MET A 51 -2.65 3.78 0.42
C MET A 51 -3.86 3.97 1.30
N ASP A 52 -4.78 3.01 1.31
CA ASP A 52 -5.92 3.06 2.22
C ASP A 52 -5.54 2.66 3.65
N ASN A 53 -6.47 2.82 4.59
CA ASN A 53 -6.28 2.44 5.98
C ASN A 53 -6.22 0.92 6.21
N LEU A 54 -6.44 0.10 5.18
CA LEU A 54 -6.22 -1.35 5.18
C LEU A 54 -4.88 -1.72 4.52
N HIS A 55 -4.05 -0.72 4.19
CA HIS A 55 -2.73 -0.84 3.58
C HIS A 55 -2.72 -1.34 2.13
N HIS A 56 -3.86 -1.41 1.45
CA HIS A 56 -3.89 -1.65 0.01
C HIS A 56 -3.46 -0.39 -0.74
N ARG A 57 -2.73 -0.61 -1.84
CA ARG A 57 -2.12 0.46 -2.61
C ARG A 57 -2.76 0.59 -3.98
N TYR A 58 -2.87 1.84 -4.41
CA TYR A 58 -3.48 2.21 -5.66
C TYR A 58 -2.62 3.21 -6.41
N TYR A 59 -2.72 3.16 -7.74
CA TYR A 59 -2.14 4.15 -8.64
C TYR A 59 -3.23 4.96 -9.33
N LYS A 60 -2.93 6.22 -9.62
CA LYS A 60 -3.81 7.08 -10.42
C LYS A 60 -4.03 6.45 -11.80
N HIS A 61 -5.30 6.27 -12.15
CA HIS A 61 -5.74 5.83 -13.47
C HIS A 61 -6.21 7.02 -14.31
N SER A 62 -7.14 7.82 -13.77
CA SER A 62 -7.68 9.00 -14.45
C SER A 62 -8.18 10.03 -13.44
N SER A 63 -8.58 11.20 -13.92
CA SER A 63 -9.16 12.27 -13.11
C SER A 63 -10.20 13.01 -13.94
N ARG A 64 -11.45 13.03 -13.49
CA ARG A 64 -12.59 13.68 -14.18
C ARG A 64 -13.63 14.09 -13.15
N ASN A 65 -14.39 15.16 -13.41
CA ASN A 65 -15.54 15.59 -12.59
C ASN A 65 -15.22 15.69 -11.07
N ASN A 66 -14.11 16.34 -10.71
CA ASN A 66 -13.64 16.47 -9.31
C ASN A 66 -13.39 15.13 -8.58
N VAL A 67 -13.23 14.04 -9.32
CA VAL A 67 -12.90 12.71 -8.82
C VAL A 67 -11.58 12.22 -9.43
N ILE A 68 -10.72 11.65 -8.59
CA ILE A 68 -9.54 10.91 -9.03
C ILE A 68 -9.87 9.43 -8.95
N TYR A 69 -9.79 8.74 -10.09
CA TYR A 69 -9.97 7.30 -10.18
C TYR A 69 -8.62 6.61 -10.01
N LEU A 70 -8.63 5.62 -9.14
CA LEU A 70 -7.48 4.85 -8.72
C LEU A 70 -7.69 3.38 -9.08
N VAL A 71 -6.60 2.68 -9.33
CA VAL A 71 -6.61 1.23 -9.61
C VAL A 71 -5.65 0.53 -8.68
N CYS A 72 -6.03 -0.66 -8.22
CA CYS A 72 -5.17 -1.49 -7.38
C CYS A 72 -3.78 -1.68 -8.03
N GLU A 73 -2.73 -1.72 -7.20
CA GLU A 73 -1.37 -1.97 -7.66
C GLU A 73 -1.19 -3.25 -8.48
N ASN A 74 -2.04 -4.24 -8.20
CA ASN A 74 -2.02 -5.56 -8.82
C ASN A 74 -2.89 -5.65 -10.08
N GLN A 75 -3.57 -4.58 -10.51
CA GLN A 75 -4.42 -4.61 -11.70
C GLN A 75 -3.65 -4.93 -13.01
N LYS A 76 -2.34 -4.65 -13.05
CA LYS A 76 -1.48 -5.01 -14.20
C LYS A 76 -0.70 -6.31 -13.99
N ASN A 77 -0.83 -6.95 -12.83
CA ASN A 77 -0.18 -8.21 -12.55
C ASN A 77 -1.00 -9.34 -13.17
N LYS A 78 -0.38 -10.16 -14.04
CA LYS A 78 -1.07 -11.29 -14.68
C LYS A 78 -1.31 -12.46 -13.74
N THR A 79 -0.48 -12.65 -12.72
CA THR A 79 -0.55 -13.80 -11.81
C THR A 79 -1.41 -13.52 -10.58
N GLU A 80 -1.40 -12.28 -10.09
CA GLU A 80 -2.17 -11.83 -8.92
C GLU A 80 -3.10 -10.69 -9.30
N PHE A 81 -3.83 -10.83 -10.42
CA PHE A 81 -4.70 -9.77 -10.92
C PHE A 81 -5.75 -9.37 -9.88
N CYS A 82 -5.88 -8.06 -9.63
CA CYS A 82 -6.92 -7.51 -8.77
C CYS A 82 -7.80 -6.52 -9.55
N PRO A 83 -9.12 -6.75 -9.64
CA PRO A 83 -10.03 -5.86 -10.36
C PRO A 83 -10.43 -4.61 -9.57
N VAL A 84 -10.08 -4.51 -8.28
CA VAL A 84 -10.55 -3.43 -7.41
C VAL A 84 -10.07 -2.07 -7.91
N MET A 85 -11.03 -1.17 -8.03
CA MET A 85 -10.81 0.25 -8.27
C MET A 85 -11.21 1.05 -7.05
N ALA A 86 -10.69 2.28 -6.96
CA ALA A 86 -11.10 3.22 -5.94
C ALA A 86 -11.31 4.61 -6.52
N SER A 87 -12.03 5.45 -5.80
CA SER A 87 -12.24 6.85 -6.14
C SER A 87 -12.03 7.73 -4.91
N ILE A 88 -11.36 8.85 -5.11
CA ILE A 88 -11.14 9.89 -4.10
C ILE A 88 -11.54 11.26 -4.69
N SER A 89 -11.77 12.24 -3.82
CA SER A 89 -11.96 13.63 -4.23
C SER A 89 -10.67 14.21 -4.85
N VAL A 90 -10.80 15.16 -5.77
CA VAL A 90 -9.67 16.02 -6.18
C VAL A 90 -9.27 16.99 -5.06
N ASP A 91 -10.22 17.35 -4.19
CA ASP A 91 -9.93 18.09 -2.96
C ASP A 91 -9.21 17.18 -1.96
N MET A 92 -7.92 17.46 -1.76
CA MET A 92 -7.03 16.68 -0.91
C MET A 92 -7.32 16.85 0.59
N ASN A 93 -8.14 17.83 0.97
CA ASN A 93 -8.62 17.95 2.35
C ASN A 93 -9.67 16.87 2.68
N ASN A 94 -10.31 16.28 1.67
CA ASN A 94 -11.21 15.17 1.83
C ASN A 94 -10.44 13.84 1.75
N ASN A 95 -10.09 13.30 2.91
CA ASN A 95 -9.32 12.07 3.06
C ASN A 95 -10.16 10.77 2.91
N ARG A 96 -11.35 10.83 2.31
CA ARG A 96 -12.22 9.66 2.11
C ARG A 96 -11.89 8.92 0.82
N ILE A 97 -11.93 7.59 0.89
CA ILE A 97 -11.79 6.69 -0.25
C ILE A 97 -13.05 5.83 -0.38
N LYS A 98 -13.44 5.53 -1.62
CA LYS A 98 -14.49 4.56 -1.93
C LYS A 98 -13.93 3.51 -2.86
N THR A 99 -14.06 2.23 -2.51
CA THR A 99 -13.64 1.11 -3.35
C THR A 99 -14.84 0.45 -4.04
N THR A 100 -14.59 -0.22 -5.16
CA THR A 100 -15.63 -0.97 -5.89
C THR A 100 -15.94 -2.33 -5.27
N GLY A 101 -15.12 -2.81 -4.32
CA GLY A 101 -15.26 -4.12 -3.69
C GLY A 101 -14.07 -4.47 -2.81
N GLN A 102 -13.99 -5.74 -2.44
CA GLN A 102 -12.89 -6.31 -1.63
C GLN A 102 -11.73 -6.77 -2.51
N HIS A 103 -10.51 -6.65 -1.97
CA HIS A 103 -9.32 -7.19 -2.61
C HIS A 103 -9.27 -8.72 -2.51
N ASN A 104 -8.77 -9.36 -3.55
CA ASN A 104 -8.52 -10.80 -3.62
C ASN A 104 -7.07 -11.18 -3.28
N HIS A 105 -6.34 -10.27 -2.63
CA HIS A 105 -4.96 -10.47 -2.22
C HIS A 105 -4.71 -9.71 -0.92
N LEU A 106 -3.68 -10.13 -0.17
CA LEU A 106 -3.24 -9.39 1.01
C LEU A 106 -2.54 -8.09 0.62
N PRO A 107 -2.56 -7.06 1.50
CA PRO A 107 -1.73 -5.89 1.34
C PRO A 107 -0.26 -6.27 1.23
N ARG A 108 0.45 -5.70 0.25
CA ARG A 108 1.88 -5.96 0.09
C ARG A 108 2.65 -5.22 1.18
N GLN A 109 3.44 -5.96 1.96
CA GLN A 109 4.41 -5.35 2.87
C GLN A 109 5.51 -4.64 2.08
N VAL A 110 5.68 -3.35 2.34
CA VAL A 110 6.62 -2.49 1.62
C VAL A 110 7.45 -1.75 2.64
N ASP A 111 8.76 -1.89 2.51
CA ASP A 111 9.71 -1.05 3.23
C ASP A 111 9.64 0.39 2.70
N ILE A 112 8.90 1.23 3.42
CA ILE A 112 8.70 2.65 3.08
C ILE A 112 10.04 3.40 3.12
N SER A 113 10.90 3.09 4.08
CA SER A 113 12.24 3.69 4.21
C SER A 113 13.10 3.40 2.99
N MET A 114 13.07 2.16 2.49
CA MET A 114 13.74 1.78 1.25
C MET A 114 13.16 2.52 0.04
N VAL A 115 11.84 2.68 -0.04
CA VAL A 115 11.20 3.45 -1.12
C VAL A 115 11.62 4.92 -1.08
N ASN A 116 11.72 5.53 0.11
CA ASN A 116 12.18 6.90 0.30
C ASN A 116 13.64 7.06 -0.13
N LEU A 117 14.53 6.14 0.28
CA LEU A 117 15.93 6.15 -0.17
C LEU A 117 16.03 6.07 -1.71
N ARG A 118 15.28 5.15 -2.32
CA ARG A 118 15.21 5.01 -3.78
C ARG A 118 14.73 6.28 -4.46
N ARG A 119 13.70 6.92 -3.91
CA ARG A 119 13.18 8.19 -4.42
C ARG A 119 14.27 9.25 -4.36
N THR A 120 14.94 9.45 -3.22
CA THR A 120 16.01 10.44 -3.06
C THR A 120 17.09 10.27 -4.12
N ILE A 121 17.59 9.05 -4.30
CA ILE A 121 18.62 8.73 -5.31
C ILE A 121 18.10 9.02 -6.73
N CYS A 122 16.89 8.58 -7.05
CA CYS A 122 16.30 8.78 -8.37
C CYS A 122 16.05 10.27 -8.66
N LEU A 123 15.56 11.04 -7.69
CA LEU A 123 15.36 12.48 -7.85
C LEU A 123 16.67 13.21 -8.10
N GLN A 124 17.71 12.94 -7.30
CA GLN A 124 19.02 13.54 -7.54
C GLN A 124 19.61 13.12 -8.89
N ALA A 125 19.54 11.84 -9.25
CA ALA A 125 20.05 11.33 -10.52
C ALA A 125 19.29 11.85 -11.76
N THR A 126 18.15 12.52 -11.57
CA THR A 126 17.33 13.08 -12.64
C THR A 126 17.45 14.60 -12.80
N ARG A 127 18.16 15.28 -11.89
CA ARG A 127 18.45 16.72 -12.00
C ARG A 127 19.43 16.96 -13.16
N SER A 128 19.18 17.99 -13.96
CA SER A 128 19.94 18.29 -15.19
C SER A 128 21.45 18.43 -14.94
N GLY A 129 21.84 19.03 -13.81
CA GLY A 129 23.25 19.18 -13.41
C GLY A 129 23.90 17.94 -12.77
N SER A 130 23.14 16.85 -12.55
CA SER A 130 23.60 15.66 -11.79
C SER A 130 23.74 14.41 -12.66
N LEU A 131 23.72 14.55 -13.98
CA LEU A 131 23.91 13.43 -14.92
C LEU A 131 25.34 12.90 -14.92
N SER A 132 26.32 13.77 -14.67
CA SER A 132 27.75 13.43 -14.50
C SER A 132 28.07 12.89 -13.10
N THR A 133 27.22 13.16 -12.10
CA THR A 133 27.46 12.72 -10.73
C THR A 133 27.55 11.19 -10.65
N PRO A 134 28.63 10.63 -10.05
CA PRO A 134 28.76 9.20 -9.83
C PRO A 134 27.62 8.65 -8.97
N ILE A 135 27.07 7.51 -9.36
CA ILE A 135 25.92 6.90 -8.64
C ILE A 135 26.31 6.53 -7.19
N LYS A 136 27.58 6.18 -6.96
CA LYS A 136 28.12 5.92 -5.62
C LYS A 136 27.98 7.14 -4.69
N GLN A 137 28.26 8.33 -5.21
CA GLN A 137 28.13 9.57 -4.46
C GLN A 137 26.66 9.88 -4.15
N LEU A 138 25.76 9.72 -5.13
CA LEU A 138 24.32 9.89 -4.92
C LEU A 138 23.78 8.95 -3.83
N TYR A 139 24.22 7.69 -3.85
CA TYR A 139 23.85 6.72 -2.83
C TYR A 139 24.31 7.14 -1.44
N TYR A 140 25.60 7.50 -1.27
CA TYR A 140 26.12 7.89 0.04
C TYR A 140 25.47 9.17 0.59
N GLN A 141 25.19 10.15 -0.27
CA GLN A 141 24.43 11.33 0.14
C GLN A 141 23.01 10.96 0.59
N ALA A 142 22.37 10.03 -0.12
CA ALA A 142 21.01 9.63 0.19
C ALA A 142 20.90 8.81 1.49
N ILE A 143 21.86 7.93 1.80
CA ILE A 143 21.82 7.14 3.05
C ILE A 143 22.04 7.99 4.31
N ILE A 144 22.72 9.14 4.21
CA ILE A 144 22.84 10.08 5.34
C ILE A 144 21.44 10.58 5.73
N THR A 145 20.61 10.88 4.73
CA THR A 145 19.23 11.36 4.96
C THR A 145 18.21 10.25 5.19
N ASN A 146 18.48 9.03 4.72
CA ASN A 146 17.56 7.89 4.75
C ASN A 146 18.32 6.61 5.17
N PRO A 147 18.90 6.55 6.39
CA PRO A 147 19.77 5.45 6.80
C PRO A 147 19.01 4.12 6.88
N GLU A 148 17.77 4.15 7.38
CA GLU A 148 16.91 2.99 7.50
C GLU A 148 16.64 2.29 6.16
N GLY A 149 16.52 3.07 5.07
CA GLY A 149 16.30 2.51 3.75
C GLY A 149 17.48 1.69 3.21
N ALA A 150 18.69 1.91 3.74
CA ALA A 150 19.89 1.20 3.32
C ALA A 150 19.95 -0.24 3.85
N LYS A 151 19.15 -0.59 4.86
CA LYS A 151 19.05 -1.96 5.39
C LYS A 151 18.63 -2.97 4.32
N ASN A 152 17.70 -2.56 3.45
CA ASN A 152 17.12 -3.41 2.40
C ASN A 152 17.40 -2.90 0.98
N TYR A 153 18.32 -1.93 0.82
CA TYR A 153 18.64 -1.37 -0.49
C TYR A 153 20.11 -1.03 -0.65
N SER A 154 20.80 -1.78 -1.52
CA SER A 154 22.23 -1.68 -1.68
C SER A 154 22.68 -0.67 -2.75
N LEU A 155 23.97 -0.35 -2.71
CA LEU A 155 24.63 0.45 -3.74
C LEU A 155 24.52 -0.21 -5.13
N SER A 156 24.66 -1.53 -5.23
CA SER A 156 24.59 -2.23 -6.52
C SER A 156 23.18 -2.16 -7.13
N GLN A 157 22.14 -2.28 -6.30
CA GLN A 157 20.76 -2.09 -6.72
C GLN A 157 20.51 -0.64 -7.17
N SER A 158 21.09 0.34 -6.48
CA SER A 158 21.04 1.76 -6.86
C SER A 158 21.69 2.03 -8.21
N GLN A 159 22.88 1.46 -8.45
CA GLN A 159 23.59 1.56 -9.73
C GLN A 159 22.75 1.01 -10.88
N LEU A 160 22.18 -0.18 -10.72
CA LEU A 160 21.35 -0.80 -11.74
C LEU A 160 20.11 0.05 -12.06
N SER A 161 19.41 0.53 -11.02
CA SER A 161 18.22 1.38 -11.15
C SER A 161 18.52 2.67 -11.90
N VAL A 162 19.55 3.41 -11.47
CA VAL A 162 19.91 4.71 -12.06
C VAL A 162 20.44 4.56 -13.48
N ARG A 163 21.26 3.54 -13.77
CA ARG A 163 21.73 3.26 -15.15
C ARG A 163 20.57 2.99 -16.09
N ARG A 164 19.61 2.13 -15.70
CA ARG A 164 18.39 1.85 -16.50
C ARG A 164 17.60 3.12 -16.77
N MET A 165 17.45 3.98 -15.77
CA MET A 165 16.75 5.25 -15.89
C MET A 165 17.45 6.23 -16.84
N ARG A 166 18.76 6.47 -16.65
CA ARG A 166 19.56 7.35 -17.53
C ARG A 166 19.54 6.85 -18.98
N ARG A 167 19.61 5.53 -19.22
CA ARG A 167 19.53 4.93 -20.57
C ARG A 167 18.17 5.20 -21.24
N ARG A 168 17.06 5.07 -20.52
CA ARG A 168 15.72 5.35 -21.07
C ARG A 168 15.57 6.81 -21.48
N ARG A 169 16.09 7.74 -20.68
CA ARG A 169 16.07 9.18 -21.01
C ARG A 169 16.89 9.50 -22.26
N ARG A 170 18.10 8.94 -22.39
CA ARG A 170 18.92 9.13 -23.61
C ARG A 170 18.19 8.64 -24.86
N ARG A 171 17.51 7.50 -24.78
CA ARG A 171 16.70 6.98 -25.91
C ARG A 171 15.52 7.89 -26.26
N GLN A 172 14.82 8.41 -25.26
CA GLN A 172 13.71 9.34 -25.47
C GLN A 172 14.17 10.66 -26.09
N ALA A 173 15.33 11.19 -25.67
CA ALA A 173 15.90 12.38 -26.28
C ALA A 173 16.36 12.12 -27.73
N ALA A 174 16.94 10.96 -28.01
CA ALA A 174 17.39 10.58 -29.35
C ALA A 174 16.24 10.20 -30.31
N SER A 175 15.04 9.87 -29.83
CA SER A 175 13.87 9.58 -30.66
C SER A 175 13.03 10.82 -31.02
N ILE A 176 13.42 12.00 -30.52
CA ILE A 176 12.78 13.29 -30.79
C ILE A 176 13.57 14.09 -31.85
N ILE A 177 14.76 13.60 -32.22
CA ILE A 177 15.62 14.12 -33.29
C ILE A 177 15.43 13.20 -34.51
#